data_AF-A0A2N0BCV4-F1
#
_entry.id   AF-A0A2N0BCV4-F1
#
_cell.length_a   1.000
_cell.length_b   1.000
_cell.length_c   1.000
_cell.angle_alpha   90.00
_cell.angle_beta   90.00
_cell.angle_gamma   90.00
#
_symmetry.space_group_name_H-M   'P 1'
#
loop_
_entity.id
_entity.type
_entity.pdbx_description
1 polymer ?
#
loop_
_entity_poly.entity_id
_entity_poly.type
_entity_poly.pdbx_seq_one_letter_code
_entity_poly.pdbx_strand_id
1 'polypeptide(L)'
;MESQDARYDLQRDIYAMILHRYLVNLFGKEEALERTGGVFYLFLRGMKAGESTGIYHDFDWSAQRLDQIFESVQQLTDVWREAKL
;
A
#
# COMPACT_ATOMS: atom_id res chain seq x y z
N MET A 1 -0.11 2.31 16.69
CA MET A 1 -0.25 0.89 17.07
C MET A 1 -1.29 0.30 16.12
N GLU A 2 -0.83 -0.28 15.01
CA GLU A 2 -1.69 -0.97 14.06
C GLU A 2 -2.28 -2.22 14.74
N SER A 3 -3.59 -2.43 14.57
CA SER A 3 -4.24 -3.69 14.95
C SER A 3 -3.74 -4.78 13.99
N GLN A 4 -2.89 -5.68 14.49
CA GLN A 4 -2.36 -6.82 13.72
C GLN A 4 -3.48 -7.74 13.18
N ASP A 5 -4.68 -7.68 13.76
CA ASP A 5 -5.81 -8.54 13.40
C ASP A 5 -6.40 -8.22 12.01
N ALA A 6 -6.25 -6.99 11.51
CA ALA A 6 -6.89 -6.56 10.27
C ALA A 6 -5.95 -6.51 9.05
N ARG A 7 -4.63 -6.64 9.23
CA ARG A 7 -3.62 -6.67 8.15
C ARG A 7 -3.73 -5.51 7.15
N TYR A 8 -4.00 -4.30 7.67
CA TYR A 8 -4.08 -3.08 6.86
C TYR A 8 -2.75 -2.71 6.19
N ASP A 9 -1.63 -3.17 6.75
CA ASP A 9 -0.29 -3.12 6.18
C ASP A 9 -0.23 -3.87 4.83
N LEU A 10 -0.66 -5.13 4.82
CA LEU A 10 -0.67 -5.94 3.60
C LEU A 10 -1.65 -5.38 2.56
N GLN A 11 -2.83 -4.95 3.00
CA GLN A 11 -3.80 -4.29 2.13
C GLN A 11 -3.19 -3.03 1.47
N ARG A 12 -2.51 -2.19 2.26
CA ARG A 12 -1.85 -0.97 1.79
C ARG A 12 -0.83 -1.31 0.71
N ASP A 13 0.02 -2.29 1.00
CA ASP A 13 1.14 -2.66 0.15
C ASP A 13 0.66 -3.24 -1.19
N ILE A 14 -0.38 -4.08 -1.18
CA ILE A 14 -1.00 -4.61 -2.40
C ILE A 14 -1.58 -3.46 -3.25
N TYR A 15 -2.32 -2.53 -2.65
CA TYR A 15 -2.90 -1.42 -3.42
C TYR A 15 -1.83 -0.45 -3.93
N ALA A 16 -0.81 -0.14 -3.13
CA ALA A 16 0.32 0.68 -3.54
C ALA A 16 1.06 0.05 -4.73
N MET A 17 1.30 -1.26 -4.69
CA MET A 17 1.91 -2.01 -5.79
C MET A 17 1.08 -1.92 -7.07
N ILE A 18 -0.23 -2.16 -6.99
CA ILE A 18 -1.14 -2.12 -8.15
C ILE A 18 -1.16 -0.71 -8.75
N LEU A 19 -1.32 0.32 -7.92
CA LEU A 19 -1.33 1.72 -8.35
C LEU A 19 0.00 2.10 -9.00
N HIS A 20 1.13 1.78 -8.37
CA HIS A 20 2.45 2.11 -8.91
C HIS A 20 2.66 1.43 -10.27
N ARG A 21 2.32 0.14 -10.41
CA ARG A 21 2.43 -0.57 -11.68
C ARG A 21 1.57 0.04 -12.78
N TYR A 22 0.35 0.47 -12.42
CA TYR A 22 -0.53 1.18 -13.33
C TYR A 22 0.08 2.51 -13.80
N LEU A 23 0.64 3.31 -12.88
CA LEU A 23 1.31 4.57 -13.21
C LEU A 23 2.56 4.37 -14.06
N VAL A 24 3.35 3.32 -13.79
CA VAL A 24 4.53 2.97 -14.61
C VAL A 24 4.13 2.71 -16.07
N ASN A 25 3.01 2.02 -16.29
CA ASN A 25 2.53 1.74 -17.64
C ASN A 25 2.06 3.00 -18.38
N LEU A 26 1.65 4.05 -17.67
CA LEU A 26 1.19 5.30 -18.26
C LEU A 26 2.32 6.32 -18.47
N PHE A 27 3.25 6.42 -17.52
CA PHE A 27 4.19 7.54 -17.42
C PHE A 27 5.66 7.11 -17.36
N GLY A 28 5.94 5.81 -17.27
CA GLY A 28 7.29 5.30 -17.02
C GLY A 28 7.68 5.33 -15.54
N LYS A 29 8.82 4.72 -15.20
CA LYS A 29 9.20 4.45 -13.80
C LYS A 29 9.48 5.71 -12.97
N GLU A 30 10.21 6.66 -13.53
CA GLU A 30 10.64 7.88 -12.83
C GLU A 30 9.43 8.74 -12.44
N GLU A 31 8.58 9.05 -13.41
CA GLU A 31 7.38 9.87 -13.21
C GLU A 31 6.31 9.16 -12.38
N ALA A 32 6.22 7.82 -12.46
CA ALA A 32 5.27 7.06 -11.65
C ALA A 32 5.53 7.17 -10.13
N LEU A 33 6.79 7.25 -9.71
CA LEU A 33 7.13 7.41 -8.30
C LEU A 33 6.61 8.75 -7.76
N GLU A 34 6.87 9.84 -8.48
CA GLU A 34 6.39 11.18 -8.13
C GLU A 34 4.85 11.26 -8.10
N ARG A 35 4.18 10.47 -8.96
CA ARG A 35 2.72 10.42 -9.06
C ARG A 35 2.06 9.43 -8.08
N THR A 36 2.82 8.62 -7.36
CA THR A 36 2.27 7.62 -6.41
C THR A 36 1.55 8.29 -5.24
N GLY A 37 2.06 9.43 -4.75
CA GLY A 37 1.40 10.24 -3.74
C GLY A 37 1.36 9.58 -2.35
N GLY A 38 0.22 8.97 -1.99
CA GLY A 38 -0.03 8.49 -0.63
C GLY A 38 -1.20 7.53 -0.52
N VAL A 39 -1.24 6.78 0.59
CA VAL A 39 -2.40 5.96 0.98
C VAL A 39 -3.02 6.55 2.24
N PHE A 40 -4.35 6.60 2.28
CA PHE A 40 -5.12 7.01 3.45
C PHE A 40 -6.02 5.89 3.93
N TYR A 41 -6.11 5.75 5.25
CA TYR A 41 -7.11 4.95 5.94
C TYR A 41 -7.99 5.86 6.80
N LEU A 42 -9.29 5.84 6.50
CA LEU A 42 -10.29 6.68 7.15
C LEU A 42 -11.23 5.82 8.01
N PHE A 43 -11.02 5.87 9.32
CA PHE A 43 -11.88 5.21 10.30
C PHE A 43 -13.01 6.15 10.69
N LEU A 44 -14.04 6.19 9.86
CA LEU A 44 -15.12 7.18 9.90
C LEU A 44 -15.75 7.36 11.30
N ARG A 45 -15.90 6.28 12.08
CA ARG A 45 -16.47 6.35 13.44
C ARG A 45 -15.57 7.07 14.45
N GLY A 46 -14.27 7.13 14.19
CA GLY A 46 -13.30 7.85 15.03
C GLY A 46 -13.02 9.28 14.58
N MET A 47 -13.56 9.70 13.43
CA MET A 47 -13.30 11.03 12.87
C MET A 47 -14.14 12.11 13.54
N LYS A 48 -13.52 13.25 13.79
CA LYS A 48 -14.15 14.46 14.36
C LYS A 48 -13.71 15.69 13.57
N ALA A 49 -14.62 16.65 13.42
CA ALA A 49 -14.32 17.89 12.72
C ALA A 49 -13.18 18.65 13.42
N GLY A 50 -12.18 19.09 12.66
CA GLY A 50 -11.02 19.82 13.17
C GLY A 50 -9.95 18.95 13.85
N GLU A 51 -10.13 17.63 13.91
CA GLU A 51 -9.15 16.68 14.46
C GLU A 51 -8.64 15.72 13.37
N SER A 52 -7.46 15.14 13.60
CA SER A 52 -6.90 14.05 12.79
C SER A 52 -7.24 12.65 13.32
N THR A 53 -8.00 12.56 14.42
CA THR A 53 -8.45 11.29 14.99
C THR A 53 -9.18 10.45 13.93
N GLY A 54 -8.84 9.17 13.82
CA GLY A 54 -9.42 8.28 12.80
C GLY A 54 -8.87 8.45 11.38
N ILE A 55 -7.90 9.35 11.16
CA ILE A 55 -7.21 9.52 9.88
C ILE A 55 -5.79 8.98 10.03
N TYR A 56 -5.45 7.98 9.21
CA TYR A 56 -4.10 7.44 9.10
C TYR A 56 -3.64 7.58 7.66
N HIS A 57 -2.35 7.83 7.45
CA HIS A 57 -1.80 8.00 6.13
C HIS A 57 -0.39 7.46 6.04
N ASP A 58 0.02 7.16 4.82
CA ASP A 58 1.36 6.73 4.47
C ASP A 58 1.78 7.41 3.15
N PHE A 59 2.81 8.25 3.24
CA PHE A 59 3.35 9.02 2.12
C PHE A 59 4.81 8.67 1.82
N ASP A 60 5.43 7.78 2.61
CA ASP A 60 6.87 7.51 2.54
C ASP A 60 7.18 6.47 1.46
N TRP A 61 6.96 6.86 0.21
CA TRP A 61 7.18 5.99 -0.95
C TRP A 61 8.56 6.24 -1.55
N SER A 62 9.33 5.18 -1.66
CA SER A 62 10.61 5.16 -2.38
C SER A 62 10.61 4.01 -3.37
N ALA A 63 11.46 4.10 -4.41
CA ALA A 63 11.65 3.00 -5.35
C ALA A 63 12.04 1.71 -4.61
N GLN A 64 12.95 1.83 -3.63
CA GLN A 64 13.42 0.70 -2.83
C GLN A 64 12.29 0.06 -2.03
N ARG A 65 11.42 0.87 -1.42
CA ARG A 65 10.26 0.38 -0.67
C ARG A 65 9.25 -0.32 -1.59
N LEU A 66 8.99 0.24 -2.77
CA LEU A 66 8.08 -0.34 -3.75
C LEU A 66 8.60 -1.67 -4.30
N ASP A 67 9.92 -1.77 -4.52
CA ASP A 67 10.58 -3.03 -4.89
C ASP A 67 10.44 -4.08 -3.77
N GLN A 68 10.66 -3.69 -2.50
CA GLN A 68 10.47 -4.58 -1.36
C GLN A 68 9.01 -5.05 -1.22
N ILE A 69 8.05 -4.16 -1.44
CA ILE A 69 6.62 -4.48 -1.44
C ILE A 69 6.31 -5.50 -2.53
N PHE A 70 6.86 -5.31 -3.73
CA PHE A 70 6.65 -6.24 -4.84
C PHE A 70 7.15 -7.65 -4.49
N GLU A 71 8.38 -7.76 -3.99
CA GLU A 71 8.95 -9.04 -3.55
C GLU A 71 8.12 -9.69 -2.42
N SER A 72 7.71 -8.90 -1.42
CA SER A 72 6.93 -9.39 -0.28
C SER A 72 5.55 -9.89 -0.71
N VAL A 73 4.87 -9.15 -1.59
CA VAL A 73 3.55 -9.54 -2.13
C VAL A 73 3.68 -10.79 -2.98
N GLN A 74 4.69 -10.89 -3.84
CA GLN A 74 4.94 -12.09 -4.65
C GLN A 74 5.11 -13.33 -3.76
N GLN A 75 6.03 -13.28 -2.79
CA GLN A 75 6.27 -14.39 -1.86
C GLN A 75 4.99 -14.80 -1.12
N LEU A 76 4.22 -13.84 -0.62
CA LEU A 76 2.97 -14.13 0.07
C LEU A 76 1.95 -14.76 -0.87
N THR A 77 1.84 -14.31 -2.11
CA THR A 77 0.86 -14.85 -3.07
C THR A 77 1.27 -16.20 -3.68
N ASP A 78 2.56 -16.48 -3.82
CA ASP A 78 3.08 -17.74 -4.36
C ASP A 78 2.93 -18.90 -3.36
N VAL A 79 3.11 -18.63 -2.07
CA VAL A 79 2.82 -19.61 -1.00
C VAL A 79 1.37 -20.10 -1.07
N TRP A 80 0.42 -19.24 -1.42
CA TRP A 80 -0.99 -19.63 -1.61
C TRP A 80 -1.24 -20.43 -2.90
N ARG A 81 -0.37 -20.31 -3.92
CA ARG A 81 -0.44 -21.16 -5.12
C ARG A 81 0.05 -22.57 -4.85
N GLU A 82 1.16 -22.71 -4.13
CA GLU A 82 1.76 -24.01 -3.83
C GLU A 82 0.93 -24.81 -2.81
N ALA A 83 0.34 -24.15 -1.81
CA ALA A 83 -0.53 -24.81 -0.82
C ALA A 83 -1.86 -25.34 -1.37
N LYS A 84 -2.16 -25.08 -2.66
CA LYS A 84 -3.41 -25.47 -3.33
C LYS A 84 -3.21 -26.56 -4.39
N LEU A 85 -1.98 -27.05 -4.57
CA LEU A 85 -1.59 -28.19 -5.40
C LEU A 85 -1.29 -29.41 -4.53
#